data_AF-A0A1H1H313-F1
#
_entry.id   AF-A0A1H1H313-F1
#
_cell.length_a   1.000
_cell.length_b   1.000
_cell.length_c   1.000
_cell.angle_alpha   90.00
_cell.angle_beta   90.00
_cell.angle_gamma   90.00
#
_symmetry.space_group_name_H-M   'P 1'
#
loop_
_entity.id
_entity.type
_entity.pdbx_description
1 polymer ?
#
loop_
_entity_poly.entity_id
_entity_poly.type
_entity_poly.pdbx_seq_one_letter_code
_entity_poly.pdbx_strand_id
1 'polypeptide(L)'
;MPGAAPRGVVFGEPHVTPDGTTVITVSRVRRRRNGADRVSAIGVYTVRDGRSVWSPAVDADRIALVGVATGLIAATLASLAVLRQPPWPALTGTITAIRGR
;
A
#
# COMPACT_ATOMS: atom_id res chain seq x y z
N MET A 1 26.38 -1.46 -32.11
CA MET A 1 25.86 -2.26 -30.99
C MET A 1 24.75 -1.45 -30.31
N PRO A 2 23.47 -1.85 -30.35
CA PRO A 2 22.46 -1.21 -29.51
C PRO A 2 22.87 -1.45 -28.05
N GLY A 3 23.17 -0.39 -27.31
CA GLY A 3 23.48 -0.48 -25.89
C GLY A 3 22.27 -1.06 -25.16
N ALA A 4 22.47 -2.12 -24.38
CA ALA A 4 21.41 -2.68 -23.55
C ALA A 4 20.81 -1.57 -22.67
N ALA A 5 19.48 -1.44 -22.66
CA ALA A 5 18.81 -0.41 -21.88
C ALA A 5 19.27 -0.49 -20.41
N PRO A 6 19.64 0.65 -19.77
CA PRO A 6 20.12 0.65 -18.40
C PRO A 6 19.06 0.04 -17.48
N ARG A 7 19.48 -0.95 -16.69
CA ARG A 7 18.65 -1.60 -15.66
C ARG A 7 18.96 -0.97 -14.32
N GLY A 8 17.93 -0.70 -13.52
CA GLY A 8 18.07 0.01 -12.25
C GLY A 8 17.29 1.31 -12.24
N VAL A 9 17.81 2.31 -11.51
CA VAL A 9 17.22 3.65 -11.46
C VAL A 9 17.69 4.45 -12.68
N VAL A 10 16.75 5.08 -13.37
CA VAL A 10 16.99 5.88 -14.57
C VAL A 10 16.40 7.26 -14.35
N PHE A 11 17.23 8.28 -14.58
CA PHE A 11 16.81 9.67 -14.58
C PHE A 11 16.41 10.05 -16.01
N GLY A 12 15.23 10.64 -16.17
CA GLY A 12 14.78 11.17 -17.45
C GLY A 12 15.47 12.51 -17.76
N GLU A 13 15.29 12.95 -19.00
CA GLU A 13 15.82 14.24 -19.44
C GLU A 13 15.24 15.38 -18.58
N PRO A 14 16.09 16.24 -18.00
CA PRO A 14 15.63 17.42 -17.26
C PRO A 14 14.82 18.34 -18.18
N HIS A 15 13.64 18.73 -17.75
CA HIS A 15 12.83 19.73 -18.45
C HIS A 15 12.62 20.96 -17.58
N VAL A 16 12.82 22.14 -18.17
CA VAL A 16 12.65 23.42 -17.48
C VAL A 16 11.25 23.94 -17.76
N THR A 17 10.53 24.25 -16.69
CA THR A 17 9.18 24.82 -16.73
C THR A 17 9.28 26.36 -16.84
N PRO A 18 8.28 27.07 -17.41
CA PRO A 18 8.36 28.53 -17.62
C PRO A 18 8.60 29.37 -16.36
N ASP A 19 8.33 28.82 -15.18
CA ASP A 19 8.56 29.42 -13.86
C ASP A 19 10.01 29.27 -13.35
N GLY A 20 10.89 28.68 -14.15
CA GLY A 20 12.29 28.40 -13.83
C GLY A 20 12.51 27.09 -13.06
N THR A 21 11.47 26.28 -12.84
CA THR A 21 11.60 24.99 -12.16
C THR A 21 12.16 23.93 -13.09
N THR A 22 13.28 23.31 -12.73
CA THR A 22 13.82 22.13 -13.42
C THR A 22 13.19 20.87 -12.85
N VAL A 23 12.61 20.06 -13.72
CA VAL A 23 11.92 18.83 -13.34
C VAL A 23 12.67 17.63 -13.91
N ILE A 24 13.03 16.68 -13.05
CA ILE A 24 13.79 15.48 -13.39
C ILE A 24 12.96 14.26 -13.00
N THR A 25 12.46 13.52 -13.98
CA THR A 25 11.67 12.32 -13.72
C THR A 25 12.59 11.16 -13.32
N VAL A 26 12.14 10.32 -12.40
CA VAL A 26 12.90 9.16 -11.93
C VAL A 26 12.06 7.91 -12.13
N SER A 27 12.62 6.96 -12.86
CA SER A 27 11.98 5.68 -13.15
C SER A 27 12.88 4.52 -12.73
N ARG A 28 12.27 3.35 -12.56
CA ARG A 28 12.98 2.09 -12.31
C ARG A 28 12.71 1.13 -13.45
N VAL A 29 13.77 0.58 -14.02
CA VAL A 29 13.71 -0.50 -15.00
C VAL A 29 14.09 -1.80 -14.32
N ARG A 30 13.17 -2.78 -14.32
CA ARG A 30 13.38 -4.12 -13.77
C ARG A 30 13.05 -5.19 -14.81
N ARG A 31 13.80 -6.30 -14.80
CA ARG A 31 13.46 -7.51 -15.58
C ARG A 31 12.27 -8.21 -14.91
N ARG A 32 11.22 -8.50 -15.66
CA ARG A 32 10.17 -9.43 -15.22
C ARG A 32 10.63 -10.87 -15.34
N ARG A 33 9.94 -11.78 -14.63
CA ARG A 33 10.18 -13.23 -14.72
C ARG A 33 9.99 -13.77 -16.14
N ASN A 34 9.11 -13.17 -16.95
CA ASN A 34 8.89 -13.52 -18.35
C ASN A 34 9.93 -12.94 -19.33
N GLY A 35 11.00 -12.31 -18.83
CA GLY A 35 12.05 -11.72 -19.66
C GLY A 35 11.71 -10.36 -20.27
N ALA A 36 10.50 -9.82 -20.09
CA ALA A 36 10.19 -8.46 -20.52
C ALA A 36 10.72 -7.42 -19.52
N ASP A 37 11.11 -6.25 -20.00
CA ASP A 37 11.48 -5.14 -19.11
C ASP A 37 10.21 -4.42 -18.62
N ARG A 38 10.16 -4.10 -17.33
CA ARG A 38 9.10 -3.32 -16.69
C ARG A 38 9.69 -1.99 -16.24
N VAL A 39 9.14 -0.92 -16.79
CA VAL A 39 9.39 0.45 -16.33
C VAL A 39 8.35 0.80 -15.27
N SER A 40 8.75 1.47 -14.21
CA SER A 40 7.84 1.97 -13.18
C SER A 40 8.31 3.34 -12.71
N ALA A 41 7.42 4.33 -12.70
CA ALA A 41 7.71 5.63 -12.14
C ALA A 41 8.04 5.49 -10.65
N ILE A 42 9.10 6.14 -10.19
CA ILE A 42 9.46 6.23 -8.77
C ILE A 42 8.99 7.58 -8.22
N GLY A 43 9.15 8.64 -9.01
CA GLY A 43 8.83 10.00 -8.62
C GLY A 43 9.54 11.01 -9.50
N VAL A 44 9.58 12.24 -9.02
CA VAL A 44 10.11 13.40 -9.73
C VAL A 44 10.89 14.26 -8.74
N TYR A 45 12.08 14.72 -9.15
CA TYR A 45 12.77 15.81 -8.47
C TYR A 45 12.38 17.13 -9.13
N THR A 46 12.03 18.12 -8.32
CA THR A 46 11.90 19.51 -8.75
C THR A 46 13.02 20.34 -8.14
N VAL A 47 13.75 21.08 -8.96
CA VAL A 47 14.86 21.95 -8.55
C VAL A 47 14.52 23.38 -8.92
N ARG A 48 14.53 24.28 -7.93
CA ARG A 48 14.28 25.70 -8.10
C ARG A 48 15.05 26.49 -7.05
N ASP A 49 15.68 27.60 -7.46
CA ASP A 49 16.40 28.50 -6.54
C ASP A 49 17.42 27.78 -5.64
N GLY A 50 18.11 26.78 -6.19
CA GLY A 50 19.09 25.95 -5.46
C GLY A 50 18.48 24.95 -4.46
N ARG A 51 17.14 24.85 -4.37
CA ARG A 51 16.43 23.86 -3.54
C ARG A 51 15.94 22.71 -4.39
N SER A 52 16.11 21.48 -3.90
CA SER A 52 15.56 20.27 -4.49
C SER A 52 14.42 19.70 -3.64
N VAL A 53 13.28 19.42 -4.24
CA VAL A 53 12.15 18.73 -3.62
C VAL A 53 11.91 17.40 -4.33
N TRP A 54 11.66 16.35 -3.55
CA TRP A 54 11.30 15.03 -4.06
C TRP A 54 9.78 14.83 -3.97
N SER A 55 9.17 14.46 -5.10
CA SER A 55 7.76 14.09 -5.18
C SER A 55 7.62 12.62 -5.59
N PRO A 56 7.22 11.71 -4.68
CA PRO A 56 7.12 10.29 -4.99
C PRO A 56 5.88 9.97 -5.85
N ALA A 57 6.02 9.04 -6.80
CA ALA A 57 4.92 8.50 -7.59
C ALA A 57 4.21 7.36 -6.82
N VAL A 58 3.62 7.70 -5.67
CA VAL A 58 2.93 6.75 -4.79
C VAL A 58 1.41 6.89 -4.94
N ASP A 59 0.75 5.75 -5.11
CA ASP A 59 -0.71 5.63 -5.10
C ASP A 59 -1.18 5.45 -3.65
N ALA A 60 -1.51 6.57 -3.00
CA ALA A 60 -1.94 6.59 -1.61
C ALA A 60 -3.29 5.87 -1.40
N ASP A 61 -4.21 5.98 -2.35
CA ASP A 61 -5.53 5.35 -2.29
C ASP A 61 -5.41 3.84 -2.28
N ARG A 62 -4.51 3.29 -3.11
CA ARG A 62 -4.24 1.86 -3.11
C ARG A 62 -3.63 1.38 -1.79
N ILE A 63 -2.75 2.17 -1.18
CA ILE A 63 -2.18 1.83 0.14
C ILE A 63 -3.29 1.84 1.20
N ALA A 64 -4.13 2.87 1.19
CA ALA A 64 -5.26 2.97 2.11
C ALA A 64 -6.22 1.80 1.95
N LEU A 65 -6.54 1.42 0.70
CA LEU A 65 -7.42 0.30 0.39
C LEU A 65 -6.90 -1.03 0.97
N VAL A 66 -5.59 -1.30 0.87
CA VAL A 66 -4.98 -2.50 1.45
C VAL A 66 -5.11 -2.51 2.98
N GLY A 67 -4.89 -1.36 3.63
CA GLY A 67 -5.06 -1.22 5.07
C GLY A 67 -6.50 -1.47 5.52
N VAL A 68 -7.46 -0.81 4.85
CA VAL A 68 -8.90 -0.94 5.15
C VAL A 68 -9.37 -2.37 4.91
N ALA A 69 -9.01 -2.99 3.78
CA ALA A 69 -9.40 -4.36 3.48
C ALA A 69 -8.86 -5.36 4.51
N THR A 70 -7.59 -5.20 4.90
CA THR A 70 -6.96 -6.06 5.92
C THR A 70 -7.64 -5.90 7.28
N GLY A 71 -7.90 -4.65 7.70
CA GLY A 71 -8.61 -4.34 8.94
C GLY A 71 -10.02 -4.92 8.95
N LEU A 72 -10.75 -4.80 7.84
CA LEU A 72 -12.10 -5.36 7.69
C LEU A 72 -12.10 -6.89 7.80
N ILE A 73 -11.15 -7.57 7.15
CA ILE A 73 -11.01 -9.03 7.25
C ILE A 73 -10.72 -9.43 8.69
N ALA A 74 -9.76 -8.76 9.35
CA ALA A 74 -9.41 -9.03 10.73
C ALA A 74 -10.61 -8.84 11.68
N ALA A 75 -11.35 -7.73 11.54
CA ALA A 75 -12.55 -7.45 12.34
C ALA A 75 -13.65 -8.50 12.10
N THR A 76 -13.83 -8.94 10.86
CA THR A 76 -14.80 -9.98 10.50
C THR A 76 -14.44 -11.31 11.17
N LEU A 77 -13.16 -11.72 11.09
CA LEU A 77 -12.67 -12.95 11.71
C LEU A 77 -12.76 -12.89 13.24
N ALA A 78 -12.42 -11.76 13.84
CA ALA A 78 -12.55 -11.56 15.29
C ALA A 78 -14.01 -11.66 15.73
N SER A 79 -14.93 -11.02 14.99
CA SER A 79 -16.37 -11.11 15.26
C SER A 79 -16.88 -12.56 15.11
N LEU A 80 -16.44 -13.26 14.06
CA LEU A 80 -16.79 -14.66 13.86
C LEU A 80 -16.23 -15.56 14.97
N ALA A 81 -15.02 -15.28 15.46
CA ALA A 81 -14.41 -16.01 16.56
C ALA A 81 -15.24 -15.84 17.84
N VAL A 82 -15.66 -14.62 18.16
CA VAL A 82 -16.55 -14.33 19.29
C VAL A 82 -17.90 -15.02 19.13
N LEU A 83 -18.45 -15.10 17.92
CA LEU A 83 -19.71 -15.83 17.68
C LEU A 83 -19.55 -17.35 17.81
N ARG A 84 -18.43 -17.91 17.38
CA ARG A 84 -18.18 -19.36 17.40
C ARG A 84 -17.80 -19.89 18.77
N GLN A 85 -16.95 -19.16 19.47
CA GLN A 85 -16.48 -19.49 20.81
C GLN A 85 -16.65 -18.24 21.65
N PRO A 86 -17.90 -17.96 22.07
CA PRO A 86 -18.16 -16.84 22.94
C PRO A 86 -17.20 -16.87 24.14
N PRO A 87 -16.52 -15.75 24.43
CA PRO A 87 -15.52 -15.72 25.50
C PRO A 87 -16.15 -15.80 26.90
N TRP A 88 -17.49 -15.74 26.99
CA TRP A 88 -18.18 -15.84 28.27
C TRP A 88 -18.33 -17.30 28.73
N PRO A 89 -18.29 -17.54 30.04
CA PRO A 89 -18.52 -18.87 30.62
C PRO A 89 -19.87 -19.44 30.20
N ALA A 90 -19.94 -20.76 30.03
CA ALA A 90 -21.18 -21.47 29.72
C ALA A 90 -22.24 -21.17 30.79
N LEU A 91 -23.29 -20.43 30.41
CA LEU A 91 -24.39 -20.10 31.30
C LEU A 91 -25.23 -21.36 31.52
N THR A 92 -25.04 -22.00 32.67
CA THR A 92 -25.82 -23.16 33.08
C THR A 92 -26.78 -22.70 34.18
N GLY A 93 -28.09 -22.80 33.94
CA GLY A 93 -29.11 -22.43 34.93
C GLY A 93 -29.84 -23.68 35.42
N THR A 94 -29.83 -23.94 36.72
CA THR A 94 -30.65 -24.98 37.35
C THR A 94 -31.99 -24.38 37.74
N ILE A 95 -33.08 -24.87 37.15
CA ILE A 95 -34.44 -24.48 37.54
C ILE A 95 -34.90 -25.39 38.67
N THR A 96 -34.96 -24.86 39.88
CA THR A 96 -35.58 -25.55 41.02
C THR A 96 -37.06 -25.20 41.08
N ALA A 97 -37.92 -26.16 40.73
CA ALA A 97 -39.36 -26.02 40.94
C ALA A 97 -39.68 -26.28 42.42
N ILE A 98 -40.15 -25.25 43.12
CA ILE A 98 -40.65 -25.39 44.49
C ILE A 98 -42.08 -25.93 44.38
N ARG A 99 -42.28 -27.23 44.65
CA ARG A 99 -43.61 -27.84 44.69
C ARG A 99 -44.26 -27.50 46.03
N GLY A 100 -45.23 -26.59 45.99
CA GLY A 100 -46.12 -26.28 47.11
C GLY A 100 -47.03 -27.46 47.45
N ARG A 101 -47.19 -27.69 48.76
CA ARG A 101 -47.99 -28.73 49.41
C ARG A 101 -49.49 -28.47 49.29
#